data_AF-A0A8D0E0G1-F1
#
_entry.id   AF-A0A8D0E0G1-F1
#
_cell.length_a   1.000
_cell.length_b   1.000
_cell.length_c   1.000
_cell.angle_alpha   90.00
_cell.angle_beta   90.00
_cell.angle_gamma   90.00
#
_symmetry.space_group_name_H-M   'P 1'
#
loop_
_entity.id
_entity.type
_entity.pdbx_description
1 polymer ?
#
loop_
_entity_poly.entity_id
_entity_poly.type
_entity_poly.pdbx_seq_one_letter_code
_entity_poly.pdbx_strand_id
1 'polypeptide(L)'
;MKAGLIETIAECLSSFHLLMFFLLLLLVARMREAADVKAKYPNKIPVVVERYRKEKTLPHLDRIKFLVSQDISLSQFVFTLRSRLSLTATQTFYLLVNNKSLPCLSLTISEIYRDNKDEDGFLYMTYASQEILFCLRTAALLPVPV
;
A
#
# COMPACT_ATOMS: atom_id res chain seq x y z
N MET A 1 -0.81 37.51 -30.03
CA MET A 1 -0.18 36.23 -29.62
C MET A 1 -0.34 35.91 -28.12
N LYS A 2 -1.36 36.43 -27.41
CA LYS A 2 -1.57 36.17 -25.95
C LYS A 2 -2.88 35.43 -25.60
N ALA A 3 -3.81 35.26 -26.55
CA ALA A 3 -5.11 34.63 -26.28
C ALA A 3 -5.02 33.12 -26.01
N GLY A 4 -4.23 32.38 -26.80
CA GLY A 4 -4.12 30.92 -26.64
C GLY A 4 -3.48 30.46 -25.33
N LEU A 5 -2.71 31.33 -24.64
CA LEU A 5 -2.10 30.98 -23.36
C LEU A 5 -3.13 30.98 -22.22
N ILE A 6 -4.10 31.91 -22.26
CA ILE A 6 -5.12 32.04 -21.21
C ILE A 6 -6.14 30.90 -21.30
N GLU A 7 -6.55 30.53 -22.51
CA GLU A 7 -7.45 29.39 -22.73
C GLU A 7 -6.79 28.07 -22.32
N THR A 8 -5.52 27.86 -22.65
CA THR A 8 -4.75 26.67 -22.21
C THR A 8 -4.65 26.61 -20.69
N ILE A 9 -4.40 27.75 -20.03
CA ILE A 9 -4.34 27.82 -18.56
C ILE A 9 -5.71 27.52 -17.95
N ALA A 10 -6.81 28.04 -18.51
CA ALA A 10 -8.17 27.79 -18.03
C ALA A 10 -8.61 26.33 -18.20
N GLU A 11 -8.27 25.69 -19.33
CA GLU A 11 -8.48 24.26 -19.55
C GLU A 11 -7.64 23.40 -18.59
N CYS A 12 -6.37 23.76 -18.37
CA CYS A 12 -5.52 23.13 -17.37
C CYS A 12 -6.09 23.30 -15.95
N LEU A 13 -6.59 24.49 -15.59
CA LEU A 13 -7.17 24.76 -14.27
C LEU A 13 -8.47 23.98 -14.08
N SER A 14 -9.31 23.90 -15.11
CA SER A 14 -10.54 23.10 -15.13
C SER A 14 -10.24 21.61 -15.00
N SER A 15 -9.24 21.11 -15.73
CA SER A 15 -8.74 19.74 -15.64
C SER A 15 -8.17 19.45 -14.24
N PHE A 16 -7.41 20.38 -13.65
CA PHE A 16 -6.86 20.25 -12.30
C PHE A 16 -7.94 20.23 -11.23
N HIS A 17 -8.95 21.10 -11.35
CA HIS A 17 -10.08 21.15 -10.43
C HIS A 17 -10.98 19.92 -10.56
N LEU A 18 -11.20 19.44 -11.78
CA LEU A 18 -11.92 18.19 -12.05
C LEU A 18 -11.15 16.97 -11.53
N LEU A 19 -9.83 16.94 -11.69
CA LEU A 19 -8.96 15.90 -11.14
C LEU A 19 -8.99 15.90 -9.60
N MET A 20 -8.94 17.08 -8.99
CA MET A 20 -9.04 17.23 -7.53
C MET A 20 -10.41 16.77 -7.02
N PHE A 21 -11.48 17.11 -7.73
CA PHE A 21 -12.83 16.66 -7.43
C PHE A 21 -12.98 15.14 -7.58
N PHE A 22 -12.41 14.56 -8.64
CA PHE A 22 -12.44 13.11 -8.86
C PHE A 22 -11.62 12.36 -7.81
N LEU A 23 -10.45 12.90 -7.42
CA LEU A 23 -9.62 12.34 -6.35
C LEU A 23 -10.35 12.38 -4.99
N LEU A 24 -11.03 13.49 -4.69
CA LEU A 24 -11.83 13.63 -3.48
C LEU A 24 -13.02 12.65 -3.48
N LEU A 25 -13.72 12.53 -4.59
CA LEU A 25 -14.85 11.59 -4.74
C LEU A 25 -14.38 10.13 -4.57
N LEU A 26 -13.22 9.79 -5.14
CA LEU A 26 -12.62 8.47 -5.02
C LEU A 26 -12.26 8.17 -3.57
N LEU A 27 -11.62 9.10 -2.86
CA LEU A 27 -11.25 8.95 -1.45
C LEU A 27 -12.48 8.72 -0.57
N VAL A 28 -13.54 9.52 -0.74
CA VAL A 28 -14.81 9.37 0.00
C VAL A 28 -15.43 7.99 -0.26
N ALA A 29 -15.39 7.51 -1.49
CA ALA A 29 -15.89 6.17 -1.82
C ALA A 29 -15.07 5.06 -1.15
N ARG A 30 -13.74 5.20 -1.05
CA ARG A 30 -12.86 4.26 -0.33
C ARG A 30 -13.12 4.27 1.17
N MET A 31 -13.24 5.45 1.78
CA MET A 31 -13.57 5.61 3.20
C MET A 31 -14.88 4.91 3.56
N ARG A 32 -15.90 5.08 2.72
CA ARG A 32 -17.19 4.42 2.90
C ARG A 32 -17.05 2.89 2.81
N GLU A 33 -16.31 2.38 1.82
CA GLU A 33 -16.06 0.95 1.69
C GLU A 33 -15.35 0.39 2.94
N ALA A 34 -14.29 1.06 3.42
CA ALA A 34 -13.57 0.64 4.62
C ALA A 34 -14.48 0.63 5.85
N ALA A 35 -15.28 1.68 6.02
CA ALA A 35 -16.23 1.80 7.12
C ALA A 35 -17.30 0.70 7.09
N ASP A 36 -17.92 0.44 5.94
CA ASP A 36 -18.94 -0.59 5.76
C ASP A 36 -18.37 -1.99 6.06
N VAL A 37 -17.16 -2.26 5.55
CA VAL A 37 -16.45 -3.51 5.80
C VAL A 37 -16.10 -3.68 7.27
N LYS A 38 -15.64 -2.62 7.94
CA LYS A 38 -15.29 -2.67 9.36
C LYS A 38 -16.53 -2.83 10.25
N ALA A 39 -17.64 -2.20 9.90
CA ALA A 39 -18.93 -2.39 10.56
C ALA A 39 -19.42 -3.83 10.43
N LYS A 40 -19.26 -4.43 9.25
CA LYS A 40 -19.65 -5.83 9.00
C LYS A 40 -18.72 -6.85 9.67
N TYR A 41 -17.43 -6.54 9.79
CA TYR A 41 -16.40 -7.42 10.33
C TYR A 41 -15.51 -6.68 11.35
N PRO A 42 -15.99 -6.43 12.58
CA PRO A 42 -15.29 -5.57 13.54
C PRO A 42 -13.91 -6.11 13.96
N ASN A 43 -13.76 -7.44 14.05
CA ASN A 43 -12.51 -8.11 14.43
C ASN A 43 -11.56 -8.36 13.25
N LYS A 44 -11.91 -7.87 12.05
CA LYS A 44 -11.07 -7.97 10.85
C LYS A 44 -10.51 -6.60 10.48
N ILE A 45 -9.35 -6.63 9.85
CA ILE A 45 -8.62 -5.45 9.39
C ILE A 45 -8.55 -5.52 7.86
N PRO A 46 -9.01 -4.48 7.14
CA PRO A 46 -8.89 -4.41 5.70
C PRO A 46 -7.46 -4.07 5.30
N VAL A 47 -6.79 -5.01 4.62
CA VAL A 47 -5.39 -4.89 4.18
C VAL A 47 -5.34 -4.98 2.66
N VAL A 48 -4.65 -4.04 2.04
CA VAL A 48 -4.31 -4.04 0.62
C VAL A 48 -2.84 -4.45 0.49
N VAL A 49 -2.57 -5.51 -0.25
CA VAL A 49 -1.23 -6.05 -0.48
C VAL A 49 -0.93 -6.01 -1.97
N GLU A 50 0.06 -5.21 -2.35
CA GLU A 50 0.46 -5.02 -3.74
C GLU A 50 1.91 -5.46 -3.98
N ARG A 51 2.20 -5.85 -5.22
CA ARG A 51 3.58 -6.09 -5.63
C ARG A 51 4.31 -4.77 -5.81
N TYR A 52 5.53 -4.66 -5.31
CA TYR A 52 6.33 -3.46 -5.55
C TYR A 52 6.55 -3.23 -7.05
N ARG A 53 6.45 -1.98 -7.51
CA ARG A 53 6.48 -1.67 -8.96
C ARG A 53 7.76 -2.13 -9.67
N LYS A 54 8.91 -2.11 -8.98
CA LYS A 54 10.20 -2.56 -9.54
C LYS A 54 10.47 -4.05 -9.31
N GLU A 55 9.61 -4.77 -8.60
CA GLU A 55 9.76 -6.20 -8.39
C GLU A 55 9.45 -6.97 -9.67
N LYS A 56 10.36 -7.86 -10.07
CA LYS A 56 10.27 -8.64 -11.32
C LYS A 56 10.31 -10.14 -11.10
N THR A 57 10.79 -10.59 -9.94
CA THR A 57 11.08 -12.00 -9.65
C THR A 57 9.90 -12.69 -8.99
N LEU A 58 9.20 -11.99 -8.09
CA LEU A 58 8.04 -12.56 -7.38
C LEU A 58 6.76 -12.53 -8.25
N PRO A 59 5.93 -13.60 -8.20
CA PRO A 59 4.66 -13.65 -8.92
C PRO A 59 3.64 -12.64 -8.36
N HIS A 60 2.54 -12.44 -9.09
CA HIS A 60 1.42 -11.61 -8.65
C HIS A 60 0.48 -12.41 -7.74
N LEU A 61 -0.14 -11.72 -6.77
CA LEU A 61 -1.25 -12.26 -5.99
C LEU A 61 -2.55 -12.24 -6.81
N ASP A 62 -3.35 -13.31 -6.74
CA ASP A 62 -4.68 -13.37 -7.37
C ASP A 62 -5.65 -12.33 -6.81
N ARG A 63 -5.48 -11.98 -5.53
CA ARG A 63 -6.29 -10.99 -4.81
C ARG A 63 -5.37 -10.07 -4.04
N ILE A 64 -5.61 -8.76 -4.17
CA ILE A 64 -4.84 -7.73 -3.46
C ILE A 64 -5.53 -7.25 -2.17
N LYS A 65 -6.84 -7.45 -2.02
CA LYS A 65 -7.59 -7.05 -0.82
C LYS A 65 -7.82 -8.24 0.10
N PHE A 66 -7.53 -8.06 1.39
CA PHE A 66 -7.60 -9.09 2.42
C PHE A 66 -8.36 -8.59 3.65
N LEU A 67 -9.07 -9.50 4.32
CA LEU A 67 -9.64 -9.29 5.65
C LEU A 67 -8.88 -10.16 6.65
N VAL A 68 -7.96 -9.54 7.37
CA VAL A 68 -7.03 -10.22 8.29
C VAL A 68 -7.56 -10.13 9.71
N SER A 69 -7.43 -11.20 10.51
CA SER A 69 -7.78 -11.12 11.94
C SER A 69 -6.83 -10.19 12.67
N GLN A 70 -7.37 -9.40 13.60
CA GLN A 70 -6.58 -8.43 14.37
C GLN A 70 -5.48 -9.08 15.24
N ASP A 71 -5.70 -10.31 15.71
CA ASP A 71 -4.80 -11.05 16.60
C ASP A 71 -3.67 -11.81 15.85
N ILE A 72 -3.72 -11.84 14.51
CA ILE A 72 -2.69 -12.49 13.71
C ILE A 72 -1.41 -11.65 13.78
N SER A 73 -0.27 -12.29 14.01
CA SER A 73 1.04 -11.64 13.92
C SER A 73 1.44 -11.41 12.46
N LEU A 74 2.30 -10.42 12.25
CA LEU A 74 2.86 -10.15 10.92
C LEU A 74 3.58 -11.37 10.34
N SER A 75 4.31 -12.12 11.16
CA SER A 75 4.97 -13.37 10.74
C SER A 75 3.99 -14.41 10.17
N GLN A 76 2.85 -14.62 10.83
CA GLN A 76 1.79 -15.53 10.38
C GLN A 76 1.13 -15.03 9.09
N PHE A 77 0.93 -13.72 8.98
CA PHE A 77 0.40 -13.12 7.76
C PHE A 77 1.38 -13.28 6.58
N VAL A 78 2.67 -13.04 6.79
CA VAL A 78 3.72 -13.28 5.79
C VAL A 78 3.74 -14.74 5.35
N PHE A 79 3.62 -15.70 6.27
CA PHE A 79 3.54 -17.12 5.93
C PHE A 79 2.32 -17.42 5.04
N THR A 80 1.16 -16.84 5.36
CA THR A 80 -0.06 -16.97 4.55
C THR A 80 0.15 -16.42 3.13
N LEU A 81 0.79 -15.26 2.99
CA LEU A 81 1.09 -14.66 1.68
C LEU A 81 2.08 -15.50 0.87
N ARG A 82 3.12 -16.04 1.52
CA ARG A 82 4.09 -16.95 0.86
C ARG A 82 3.41 -18.19 0.31
N SER A 83 2.47 -18.77 1.06
CA SER A 83 1.70 -19.93 0.63
C SER A 83 0.81 -19.62 -0.57
N ARG A 84 0.16 -18.45 -0.60
CA ARG A 84 -0.67 -18.02 -1.75
C ARG A 84 0.14 -17.73 -3.01
N LEU A 85 1.38 -17.28 -2.86
CA LEU A 85 2.30 -17.04 -3.97
C LEU A 85 3.04 -18.31 -4.41
N SER A 86 2.79 -19.46 -3.77
CA SER A 86 3.47 -20.73 -4.03
C SER A 86 4.99 -20.62 -4.02
N LEU A 87 5.53 -19.82 -3.08
CA LEU A 87 6.97 -19.55 -3.03
C LEU A 87 7.76 -20.70 -2.42
N THR A 88 8.87 -21.04 -3.06
CA THR A 88 9.85 -22.00 -2.54
C THR A 88 10.61 -21.40 -1.35
N ALA A 89 11.15 -22.25 -0.47
CA ALA A 89 11.96 -21.82 0.69
C ALA A 89 13.16 -20.93 0.30
N THR A 90 13.70 -21.11 -0.91
CA THR A 90 14.83 -20.32 -1.45
C THR A 90 14.45 -18.91 -1.87
N GLN A 91 13.17 -18.65 -2.13
CA GLN A 91 12.70 -17.33 -2.55
C GLN A 91 12.48 -16.43 -1.34
N THR A 92 13.28 -15.36 -1.27
CA THR A 92 13.09 -14.30 -0.27
C THR A 92 11.85 -13.47 -0.55
N PHE A 93 11.06 -13.26 0.50
CA PHE A 93 9.82 -12.48 0.48
C PHE A 93 9.86 -11.49 1.64
N TYR A 94 9.78 -10.21 1.32
CA TYR A 94 9.72 -9.13 2.29
C TYR A 94 8.43 -8.35 2.14
N LEU A 95 7.89 -7.92 3.28
CA LEU A 95 6.72 -7.09 3.35
C LEU A 95 7.09 -5.71 3.92
N LEU A 96 6.64 -4.67 3.24
CA LEU A 96 6.79 -3.28 3.63
C LEU A 96 5.41 -2.73 3.97
N VAL A 97 5.35 -1.82 4.95
CA VAL A 97 4.13 -1.10 5.31
C VAL A 97 4.39 0.38 5.09
N ASN A 98 3.52 1.05 4.33
CA ASN A 98 3.71 2.45 3.92
C ASN A 98 5.12 2.73 3.36
N ASN A 99 5.62 1.83 2.50
CA ASN A 99 6.96 1.90 1.90
C ASN A 99 8.14 1.85 2.90
N LYS A 100 7.89 1.52 4.17
CA LYS A 100 8.92 1.34 5.19
C LYS A 100 9.05 -0.16 5.52
N SER A 101 10.29 -0.63 5.67
CA SER A 101 10.50 -1.99 6.18
C SER A 101 10.09 -2.04 7.64
N LEU A 102 9.20 -2.97 8.00
CA LEU A 102 8.82 -3.12 9.41
C LEU A 102 9.99 -3.68 10.23
N PRO A 103 10.28 -3.10 11.40
CA PRO A 103 11.39 -3.53 12.23
C PRO A 103 11.10 -4.84 12.97
N CYS A 104 9.83 -5.22 13.18
CA CYS A 104 9.48 -6.35 14.02
C CYS A 104 8.33 -7.21 13.43
N LEU A 105 8.60 -8.52 13.24
CA LEU A 105 7.64 -9.50 12.72
C LEU A 105 6.69 -10.08 13.79
N SER A 106 6.95 -9.80 15.07
CA SER A 106 6.10 -10.28 16.18
C SER A 106 4.88 -9.39 16.42
N LEU A 107 4.86 -8.17 15.87
CA LEU A 107 3.73 -7.26 16.01
C LEU A 107 2.47 -7.87 15.40
N THR A 108 1.35 -7.63 16.05
CA THR A 108 0.03 -7.99 15.55
C THR A 108 -0.40 -7.05 14.43
N ILE A 109 -1.25 -7.53 13.52
CA ILE A 109 -1.80 -6.68 12.46
C ILE A 109 -2.61 -5.52 13.05
N SER A 110 -3.22 -5.69 14.23
CA SER A 110 -3.89 -4.62 14.96
C SER A 110 -2.97 -3.46 15.33
N GLU A 111 -1.80 -3.77 15.89
CA GLU A 111 -0.80 -2.75 16.26
C GLU A 111 -0.29 -2.01 15.04
N ILE A 112 0.04 -2.75 13.98
CA ILE A 112 0.50 -2.15 12.72
C ILE A 112 -0.59 -1.24 12.13
N TYR A 113 -1.85 -1.69 12.14
CA TYR A 113 -2.99 -0.95 11.62
C TYR A 113 -3.21 0.37 12.36
N ARG A 114 -3.14 0.34 13.69
CA ARG A 114 -3.32 1.56 14.51
C ARG A 114 -2.34 2.67 14.12
N ASP A 115 -1.09 2.29 13.86
CA ASP A 115 0.00 3.25 13.66
C ASP A 115 0.27 3.56 12.18
N ASN A 116 -0.28 2.78 11.24
CA ASN A 116 0.06 2.87 9.80
C ASN A 116 -1.14 2.78 8.84
N LYS A 117 -2.39 2.77 9.31
CA LYS A 117 -3.53 2.87 8.38
C LYS A 117 -3.50 4.18 7.61
N ASP A 118 -4.04 4.15 6.40
CA ASP A 118 -4.21 5.33 5.57
C ASP A 118 -5.50 6.08 5.96
N GLU A 119 -5.69 7.29 5.41
CA GLU A 119 -6.86 8.13 5.65
C GLU A 119 -8.16 7.47 5.16
N ASP A 120 -8.04 6.61 4.15
CA ASP A 120 -9.16 5.85 3.62
C ASP A 120 -9.63 4.69 4.51
N GLY A 121 -8.87 4.36 5.56
CA GLY A 121 -9.17 3.29 6.51
C GLY A 121 -8.61 1.90 6.16
N PHE A 122 -7.87 1.76 5.05
CA PHE A 122 -7.15 0.54 4.68
C PHE A 122 -5.71 0.55 5.21
N LEU A 123 -5.14 -0.65 5.34
CA LEU A 123 -3.70 -0.83 5.57
C LEU A 123 -3.01 -1.19 4.27
N TYR A 124 -2.07 -0.34 3.83
CA TYR A 124 -1.32 -0.58 2.61
C TYR A 124 0.01 -1.28 2.90
N MET A 125 0.19 -2.42 2.25
CA MET A 125 1.41 -3.20 2.32
C MET A 125 1.91 -3.52 0.92
N THR A 126 3.24 -3.58 0.79
CA THR A 126 3.89 -3.86 -0.48
C THR A 126 4.88 -4.99 -0.29
N TYR A 127 4.89 -5.97 -1.18
CA TYR A 127 5.86 -7.06 -1.12
C TYR A 127 6.93 -6.97 -2.21
N ALA A 128 8.13 -7.41 -1.87
CA ALA A 128 9.30 -7.42 -2.75
C ALA A 128 10.32 -8.49 -2.35
N SER A 129 11.24 -8.80 -3.25
CA SER A 129 12.40 -9.66 -3.06
C SER A 129 13.55 -8.91 -2.37
N GLN A 130 14.56 -9.66 -1.91
CA GLN A 130 15.72 -9.10 -1.20
C GLN A 130 16.46 -8.03 -2.00
N GLU A 131 16.66 -8.25 -3.30
CA GLU A 131 17.38 -7.33 -4.18
C GLU A 131 16.74 -5.94 -4.22
N ILE A 132 15.40 -5.90 -4.27
CA ILE A 132 14.64 -4.66 -4.27
C ILE A 132 14.63 -4.01 -2.88
N LEU A 133 14.56 -4.80 -1.81
CA LEU A 133 14.65 -4.26 -0.44
C LEU A 133 15.99 -3.56 -0.22
N PHE A 134 17.09 -4.13 -0.70
CA PHE A 134 18.40 -3.48 -0.62
C PHE A 134 18.45 -2.18 -1.42
N CYS A 135 17.86 -2.14 -2.62
CA CYS A 135 17.74 -0.91 -3.40
C CYS A 135 16.94 0.18 -2.67
N LEU A 136 15.87 -0.18 -1.97
CA LEU A 136 15.08 0.75 -1.15
C LEU A 136 15.89 1.32 0.03
N ARG A 137 16.68 0.47 0.69
CA ARG A 137 17.53 0.89 1.81
C ARG A 137 18.70 1.77 1.38
N THR A 138 19.33 1.47 0.24
CA THR A 138 20.41 2.30 -0.28
C THR A 138 19.90 3.64 -0.81
N ALA A 139 18.72 3.68 -1.44
CA ALA A 139 18.09 4.93 -1.88
C ALA A 139 17.71 5.85 -0.70
N ALA A 140 17.29 5.31 0.44
CA ALA A 140 16.99 6.07 1.65
C ALA A 140 18.24 6.54 2.43
N LEU A 141 19.42 6.04 2.07
CA LEU A 141 20.72 6.41 2.66
C LEU A 141 21.55 7.33 1.75
N LEU A 142 21.01 7.77 0.61
CA LEU A 142 21.66 8.83 -0.14
C LEU A 142 21.64 10.11 0.72
N PRO A 143 22.80 10.76 0.97
CA PRO A 143 22.82 12.02 1.68
C PRO A 143 21.93 12.99 0.92
N VAL A 144 20.98 13.60 1.64
CA VAL A 144 20.25 14.76 1.13
C VAL A 144 21.33 15.77 0.70
N PRO A 145 21.35 16.25 -0.55
CA PRO A 145 22.33 17.25 -0.94
C PRO A 145 22.14 18.45 -0.02
N VAL A 146 23.20 18.78 0.73
CA VAL A 146 23.31 20.00 1.54
C VAL A 146 23.37 21.20 0.62
#